data_AF-A0AB74CRE3-F1
#
_entry.id   AF-A0AB74CRE3-F1
#
_cell.length_a   1.000
_cell.length_b   1.000
_cell.length_c   1.000
_cell.angle_alpha   90.00
_cell.angle_beta   90.00
_cell.angle_gamma   90.00
#
_symmetry.space_group_name_H-M   'P 1'
#
loop_
_entity.id
_entity.type
_entity.pdbx_description
1 polymer ?
#
loop_
_entity_poly.entity_id
_entity_poly.type
_entity_poly.pdbx_seq_one_letter_code
_entity_poly.pdbx_strand_id
1 'polypeptide(L)'
;MKKYMMTFLIASIIAIVFNIFLEKNILQYIWIGALLFGIGLSGTAVSGDRMRANQSTGSRSYERNYFLYPLIVSIPFFIVFTFL
;
A
#
# COMPACT_ATOMS: atom_id res chain seq x y z
N MET A 1 10.38 -10.33 -2.20
CA MET A 1 10.68 -10.15 -0.75
C MET A 1 11.69 -9.05 -0.48
N LYS A 2 12.94 -9.10 -0.96
CA LYS A 2 13.94 -8.02 -0.70
C LYS A 2 13.44 -6.60 -1.04
N LYS A 3 12.77 -6.43 -2.20
CA LYS A 3 12.19 -5.14 -2.62
C LYS A 3 11.11 -4.62 -1.65
N TYR A 4 10.19 -5.49 -1.25
CA TYR A 4 9.11 -5.18 -0.30
C TYR A 4 9.65 -4.82 1.09
N MET A 5 10.67 -5.54 1.57
CA MET A 5 11.35 -5.23 2.82
C MET A 5 12.04 -3.86 2.75
N MET A 6 12.69 -3.56 1.62
CA MET A 6 13.29 -2.25 1.39
C MET A 6 12.23 -1.13 1.35
N THR A 7 11.10 -1.35 0.67
CA THR A 7 9.97 -0.41 0.67
C THR A 7 9.46 -0.16 2.09
N PHE A 8 9.31 -1.21 2.90
CA PHE A 8 8.88 -1.09 4.28
C PHE A 8 9.87 -0.28 5.13
N LEU A 9 11.17 -0.54 4.98
CA LEU A 9 12.23 0.21 5.69
C LEU A 9 12.22 1.69 5.32
N ILE A 10 12.20 2.01 4.02
CA ILE A 10 12.16 3.39 3.54
C ILE A 10 10.88 4.08 4.03
N ALA A 11 9.72 3.43 3.91
CA ALA A 11 8.44 3.98 4.37
C ALA A 11 8.44 4.22 5.89
N SER A 12 9.08 3.35 6.68
CA SER A 12 9.22 3.54 8.13
C SER A 12 10.04 4.77 8.48
N ILE A 13 11.18 4.98 7.79
CA ILE A 13 12.01 6.18 7.99
C ILE A 13 11.21 7.43 7.61
N ILE A 14 10.53 7.43 6.47
CA ILE A 14 9.74 8.57 6.01
C ILE A 14 8.58 8.85 6.98
N ALA A 15 7.88 7.82 7.47
CA ALA A 15 6.76 7.98 8.40
C ALA A 15 7.21 8.66 9.70
N ILE A 16 8.37 8.27 10.25
CA ILE A 16 8.94 8.90 11.45
C ILE A 16 9.31 10.36 11.18
N VAL A 17 9.98 10.64 10.05
CA VAL A 17 10.33 12.02 9.65
C VAL A 17 9.06 12.86 9.53
N PHE A 18 8.02 12.34 8.86
CA PHE A 18 6.76 13.06 8.67
C PHE A 18 6.06 13.31 10.01
N ASN A 19 6.12 12.39 10.97
CA ASN A 19 5.56 12.60 12.29
C ASN A 19 6.19 13.74 13.07
N ILE A 20 7.45 14.08 12.78
CA ILE A 20 8.16 15.19 13.43
C ILE A 20 7.77 16.53 12.80
N PHE A 21 7.56 16.57 11.48
CA PHE A 21 7.41 17.83 10.72
C PHE A 21 5.99 18.15 10.28
N LEU A 22 5.09 17.18 10.24
CA LEU A 22 3.74 17.32 9.70
C LEU A 22 2.67 17.14 10.76
N GLU A 23 1.50 17.72 10.52
CA GLU A 23 0.34 17.50 11.37
C GLU A 23 -0.11 16.04 11.35
N LYS A 24 -0.59 15.56 12.49
CA LYS A 24 -1.04 14.17 12.68
C LYS A 24 -2.11 13.73 11.67
N ASN A 25 -2.97 14.65 11.25
CA ASN A 25 -4.01 14.39 10.23
C ASN A 25 -3.41 14.05 8.86
N ILE A 26 -2.23 14.56 8.52
CA ILE A 26 -1.56 14.27 7.25
C ILE A 26 -1.12 12.80 7.20
N LEU A 27 -0.58 12.28 8.31
CA LEU A 27 -0.26 10.86 8.43
C LEU A 27 -1.51 9.99 8.23
N GLN A 28 -2.65 10.43 8.76
CA GLN A 28 -3.93 9.75 8.59
C GLN A 28 -4.30 9.60 7.11
N TYR A 29 -4.25 10.71 6.37
CA TYR A 29 -4.56 10.69 4.94
C TYR A 29 -3.60 9.84 4.12
N ILE A 30 -2.31 9.82 4.49
CA ILE A 30 -1.31 8.99 3.79
C ILE A 30 -1.61 7.51 3.98
N TRP A 31 -1.82 7.03 5.21
CA TRP A 31 -2.04 5.60 5.42
C TRP A 31 -3.37 5.14 4.82
N ILE A 32 -4.44 5.94 4.93
CA ILE A 32 -5.74 5.64 4.30
C ILE A 32 -5.62 5.65 2.79
N GLY A 33 -5.01 6.69 2.21
CA GLY A 33 -4.85 6.81 0.76
C GLY A 33 -4.04 5.67 0.17
N ALA A 34 -2.92 5.30 0.80
CA ALA A 34 -2.09 4.18 0.38
C ALA A 34 -2.84 2.83 0.49
N LEU A 35 -3.61 2.63 1.57
CA LEU A 35 -4.43 1.44 1.73
C LEU A 35 -5.48 1.32 0.62
N LEU A 36 -6.26 2.37 0.39
CA LEU A 36 -7.30 2.38 -0.64
C LEU A 36 -6.72 2.21 -2.05
N PHE A 37 -5.57 2.83 -2.32
CA PHE A 37 -4.89 2.67 -3.61
C PHE A 37 -4.40 1.23 -3.82
N GLY A 38 -3.84 0.60 -2.79
CA GLY A 38 -3.46 -0.81 -2.83
C GLY A 38 -4.64 -1.76 -3.05
N ILE A 39 -5.76 -1.51 -2.37
CA ILE A 39 -7.01 -2.28 -2.58
C ILE A 39 -7.50 -2.11 -4.03
N GLY A 40 -7.59 -0.87 -4.52
CA GLY A 40 -8.01 -0.58 -5.90
C GLY A 40 -7.14 -1.30 -6.94
N LEU A 41 -5.81 -1.25 -6.78
CA LEU A 41 -4.87 -1.91 -7.69
C LEU A 41 -4.90 -3.44 -7.59
N SER A 42 -5.29 -4.00 -6.44
CA SER A 42 -5.35 -5.46 -6.27
C SER A 42 -6.47 -6.12 -7.09
N GLY A 43 -7.38 -5.32 -7.66
CA GLY A 43 -8.55 -5.81 -8.39
C GLY A 43 -9.65 -6.38 -7.49
N THR A 44 -9.48 -6.32 -6.16
CA THR A 44 -10.50 -6.75 -5.18
C THR A 44 -11.73 -5.84 -5.18
N ALA A 45 -11.59 -4.60 -5.64
CA ALA A 45 -12.69 -3.64 -5.82
C ALA A 45 -13.47 -3.83 -7.15
N VAL A 46 -13.16 -4.86 -7.94
CA VAL A 46 -13.79 -5.12 -9.25
C VAL A 46 -14.82 -6.25 -9.10
N SER A 47 -15.94 -6.17 -9.84
CA SER A 47 -17.00 -7.20 -9.80
C SER A 47 -16.46 -8.61 -10.09
N GLY A 48 -17.06 -9.62 -9.46
CA GLY A 48 -16.63 -11.02 -9.56
C GLY A 48 -16.54 -11.55 -10.99
N ASP A 49 -17.34 -11.02 -11.92
CA ASP A 49 -17.28 -11.37 -13.34
C ASP A 49 -15.99 -10.91 -14.02
N ARG A 50 -15.51 -9.71 -13.69
CA ARG A 50 -14.22 -9.20 -14.21
C ARG A 50 -13.04 -9.90 -13.56
N MET A 51 -13.17 -10.32 -12.30
CA MET A 51 -12.14 -11.15 -11.64
C MET A 51 -11.99 -12.51 -12.33
N ARG A 52 -13.10 -13.16 -12.70
CA ARG A 52 -13.10 -14.42 -13.45
C ARG A 52 -12.51 -14.24 -14.86
N ALA A 53 -12.83 -13.13 -15.54
CA ALA A 53 -12.25 -12.82 -16.84
C ALA A 53 -10.71 -12.58 -16.77
N ASN A 54 -10.23 -11.84 -15.76
CA ASN A 54 -8.79 -11.56 -15.58
C ASN A 54 -7.96 -12.79 -15.16
N GLN A 55 -8.57 -13.84 -14.61
CA GLN A 55 -7.85 -15.10 -14.33
C GLN A 55 -7.58 -15.94 -15.59
N SER A 56 -8.35 -15.73 -16.66
CA SER A 56 -8.21 -16.49 -17.92
C SER A 56 -7.05 -16.01 -18.81
N THR A 57 -6.61 -14.77 -18.67
CA THR A 57 -5.47 -14.17 -19.38
C THR A 57 -4.17 -14.27 -18.56
N GLY A 58 -3.78 -15.51 -18.24
CA GLY A 58 -2.54 -15.80 -17.55
C GLY A 58 -1.30 -15.54 -18.42
N SER A 59 -0.41 -14.63 -18.00
CA SER A 59 1.04 -14.69 -18.31
C SER A 59 1.90 -13.58 -17.69
N ARG A 60 1.36 -12.43 -17.27
CA ARG A 60 2.18 -11.35 -16.65
C ARG A 60 2.16 -11.35 -15.12
N SER A 61 2.61 -12.46 -14.52
CA SER A 61 2.66 -12.61 -13.05
C SER A 61 3.61 -11.59 -12.36
N TYR A 62 4.58 -11.01 -13.09
CA TYR A 62 5.51 -10.01 -12.55
C TYR A 62 4.88 -8.60 -12.43
N GLU A 63 3.87 -8.28 -13.26
CA GLU A 63 3.06 -7.05 -13.13
C GLU A 63 1.94 -7.20 -12.08
N ARG A 64 1.73 -8.41 -11.57
CA ARG A 64 0.55 -8.76 -10.79
C ARG A 64 0.57 -8.28 -9.33
N ASN A 65 1.72 -7.89 -8.81
CA ASN A 65 1.90 -7.59 -7.38
C ASN A 65 2.22 -6.13 -7.07
N TYR A 66 2.08 -5.21 -8.04
CA TYR A 66 2.33 -3.78 -7.79
C TYR A 66 1.42 -3.19 -6.71
N PHE A 67 0.22 -3.76 -6.54
CA PHE A 67 -0.70 -3.39 -5.47
C PHE A 67 -0.12 -3.59 -4.05
N LEU A 68 0.86 -4.48 -3.88
CA LEU A 68 1.48 -4.72 -2.58
C LEU A 68 2.33 -3.55 -2.08
N TYR A 69 2.94 -2.77 -2.98
CA TYR A 69 3.77 -1.62 -2.57
C TYR A 69 2.99 -0.59 -1.76
N PRO A 70 1.84 -0.04 -2.22
CA PRO A 70 1.06 0.90 -1.43
C PRO A 70 0.47 0.26 -0.15
N LEU A 71 0.12 -1.03 -0.17
CA LEU A 71 -0.28 -1.73 1.05
C LEU A 71 0.85 -1.78 2.08
N ILE A 72 2.07 -2.09 1.66
CA ILE A 72 3.24 -2.12 2.54
C ILE A 72 3.56 -0.71 3.07
N VAL A 73 3.44 0.32 2.24
CA VAL A 73 3.65 1.72 2.66
C VAL A 73 2.61 2.16 3.68
N SER A 74 1.36 1.70 3.59
CA SER A 74 0.32 2.07 4.56
C SER A 74 0.65 1.64 6.00
N ILE A 75 1.38 0.52 6.18
CA ILE A 75 1.60 -0.08 7.50
C ILE A 75 2.45 0.83 8.41
N PRO A 76 3.65 1.31 8.03
CA PRO A 76 4.42 2.19 8.91
C PRO A 76 3.71 3.49 9.24
N PHE A 77 3.02 4.10 8.27
CA PHE A 77 2.26 5.35 8.52
C PHE A 77 1.08 5.12 9.47
N PHE A 78 0.38 3.99 9.36
CA PHE A 78 -0.67 3.60 10.30
C PHE A 78 -0.11 3.39 11.71
N ILE A 79 1.01 2.68 11.83
CA ILE A 79 1.67 2.42 13.13
C ILE A 79 2.06 3.75 13.78
N VAL A 80 2.74 4.62 13.04
CA VAL A 80 3.19 5.92 13.55
C VAL A 80 2.00 6.80 13.93
N PHE A 81 0.97 6.90 13.09
CA PHE A 81 -0.22 7.67 13.42
C PHE A 81 -0.94 7.18 14.69
N THR A 82 -1.00 5.86 14.89
CA THR A 82 -1.79 5.24 15.96
C THR A 82 -1.05 5.22 17.29
N PHE A 83 0.26 4.97 17.28
CA PHE A 83 1.03 4.67 18.48
C PHE A 83 2.08 5.72 18.84
N LEU A 84 2.39 6.66 17.94
CA LEU A 84 3.29 7.79 18.18
C LEU A 84 2.53 9.13 18.09
#